data_AF-A0A1M3QWG4-F1
#
_entry.id   AF-A0A1M3QWG4-F1
#
_cell.length_a   1.000
_cell.length_b   1.000
_cell.length_c   1.000
_cell.angle_alpha   90.00
_cell.angle_beta   90.00
_cell.angle_gamma   90.00
#
_symmetry.space_group_name_H-M   'P 1'
#
loop_
_entity.id
_entity.type
_entity.pdbx_description
1 polymer ?
#
loop_
_entity_poly.entity_id
_entity_poly.type
_entity_poly.pdbx_seq_one_letter_code
_entity_poly.pdbx_strand_id
1 'polypeptide(L)'
;MSSKKKKKNRRINAPGALKILQTIKTKTMKKIFYVMMCVIAIVIVGMAACEKRDATGIVTNVDTLSKYSVDVTTTKPTTIEGPELVLPVGSRIQVAKDKYSIDVTLPEGYGFLFRDSTPNLASMKTLPVRTFGTYTCVCSGKGSSCQVLYQEQAGGFGCLHQSCSGSCTGSFVTIQFQQIVGVIKLNDKEIIIPKNLPFTPASLTQGAKRLFFDIPEVQEKIAAQYELMYRFVPKPDFRSVDPEHQSLKDYVFVRAQIYGVDFYLLGPAEFSKRTDLFEVYTTKASCKCGAASGACSMGSGGFLGWKVYYCSGGCNGCQLTITKSAPPSIHLPDNSLPLKPARADLPRNF
;
A
#
# COMPACT_ATOMS: atom_id res chain seq x y z
N MET A 1 25.94 74.64 25.62
CA MET A 1 25.73 73.54 26.58
C MET A 1 26.37 72.28 26.01
N SER A 2 27.54 71.88 26.52
CA SER A 2 28.27 70.69 26.07
C SER A 2 28.99 70.10 27.27
N SER A 3 28.59 68.90 27.70
CA SER A 3 29.06 68.28 28.95
C SER A 3 29.97 67.10 28.65
N LYS A 4 31.26 67.30 28.96
CA LYS A 4 32.30 66.27 29.06
C LYS A 4 32.06 65.41 30.31
N LYS A 5 32.15 64.09 30.20
CA LYS A 5 32.50 63.22 31.35
C LYS A 5 33.53 62.17 30.95
N LYS A 6 34.77 62.44 31.38
CA LYS A 6 35.87 61.46 31.56
C LYS A 6 35.43 60.39 32.57
N LYS A 7 35.73 59.12 32.32
CA LYS A 7 35.85 58.12 33.39
C LYS A 7 37.11 57.27 33.22
N LYS A 8 37.70 56.99 34.37
CA LYS A 8 39.10 56.71 34.66
C LYS A 8 39.30 55.22 34.90
N ASN A 9 40.42 54.69 34.44
CA ASN A 9 40.93 53.33 34.66
C ASN A 9 40.97 52.92 36.14
N ARG A 10 40.66 51.65 36.43
CA ARG A 10 41.25 50.87 37.53
C ARG A 10 41.57 49.45 37.05
N ARG A 11 42.86 49.12 37.02
CA ARG A 11 43.38 47.74 36.93
C ARG A 11 43.35 47.13 38.34
N ILE A 12 42.85 45.91 38.47
CA ILE A 12 43.07 45.05 39.62
C ILE A 12 43.87 43.85 39.10
N ASN A 13 45.09 43.69 39.61
CA ASN A 13 45.93 42.52 39.37
C ASN A 13 45.48 41.40 40.33
N ALA A 14 45.17 40.22 39.81
CA ALA A 14 45.00 38.99 40.59
C ALA A 14 45.84 37.87 39.95
N PRO A 15 46.98 37.48 40.54
CA PRO A 15 47.80 36.37 40.06
C PRO A 15 47.27 35.07 40.69
N GLY A 16 46.49 34.29 39.94
CA GLY A 16 45.98 33.00 40.44
C GLY A 16 45.18 32.16 39.45
N ALA A 17 44.65 32.76 38.38
CA ALA A 17 43.78 32.04 37.43
C ALA A 17 44.55 31.23 36.36
N LEU A 18 45.87 31.40 36.22
CA LEU A 18 46.60 30.83 35.08
C LEU A 18 46.97 29.34 35.24
N LYS A 19 46.99 28.79 36.46
CA LYS A 19 47.32 27.36 36.68
C LYS A 19 46.12 26.42 36.56
N ILE A 20 44.87 26.90 36.71
CA ILE A 20 43.67 26.05 36.60
C ILE A 20 43.22 25.91 35.13
N LEU A 21 43.45 26.93 34.31
CA LEU A 21 43.08 26.93 32.88
C LEU A 21 43.96 26.03 31.99
N GLN A 22 45.20 25.72 32.40
CA GLN A 22 46.07 24.79 31.65
C GLN A 22 45.74 23.32 31.91
N THR A 23 45.29 22.97 33.13
CA THR A 23 44.97 21.58 33.49
C THR A 23 43.61 21.13 32.96
N ILE A 24 42.67 22.07 32.78
CA ILE A 24 41.35 21.76 32.18
C ILE A 24 41.47 21.55 30.67
N LYS A 25 42.30 22.34 29.96
CA LYS A 25 42.47 22.19 28.49
C LYS A 25 43.05 20.83 28.08
N THR A 26 43.93 20.23 28.88
CA THR A 26 44.59 18.96 28.54
C THR A 26 43.68 17.73 28.75
N LYS A 27 42.79 17.75 29.75
CA LYS A 27 41.81 16.66 29.96
C LYS A 27 40.70 16.68 28.91
N THR A 28 40.23 17.85 28.50
CA THR A 28 39.16 17.98 27.50
C THR A 28 39.67 17.67 26.09
N MET A 29 40.91 18.05 25.74
CA MET A 29 41.50 17.67 24.46
C MET A 29 41.73 16.16 24.33
N LYS A 30 42.12 15.45 25.39
CA LYS A 30 42.27 13.98 25.33
C LYS A 30 40.94 13.26 25.05
N LYS A 31 39.83 13.74 25.63
CA LYS A 31 38.49 13.17 25.35
C LYS A 31 38.03 13.46 23.92
N ILE A 32 38.22 14.68 23.43
CA ILE A 32 37.85 15.04 22.05
C ILE A 32 38.69 14.25 21.03
N PHE A 33 39.99 14.06 21.30
CA PHE A 33 40.86 13.26 20.43
C PHE A 33 40.47 11.78 20.40
N TYR A 34 40.06 11.20 21.55
CA TYR A 34 39.60 9.81 21.60
C TYR A 34 38.27 9.60 20.86
N VAL A 35 37.33 10.55 20.99
CA VAL A 35 36.05 10.50 20.26
C VAL A 35 36.28 10.65 18.76
N MET A 36 37.16 11.56 18.34
CA MET A 36 37.48 11.75 16.92
C MET A 36 38.19 10.52 16.31
N MET A 37 39.11 9.89 17.07
CA MET A 37 39.75 8.64 16.66
C MET A 37 38.77 7.47 16.57
N CYS A 38 37.79 7.37 17.48
CA CYS A 38 36.75 6.34 17.41
C CYS A 38 35.83 6.53 16.20
N VAL A 39 35.45 7.78 15.88
CA VAL A 39 34.64 8.08 14.69
C VAL A 39 35.40 7.76 13.41
N ILE A 40 36.69 8.10 13.33
CA ILE A 40 37.53 7.77 12.16
C ILE A 40 37.70 6.23 12.03
N ALA A 41 37.90 5.51 13.14
CA ALA A 41 37.98 4.05 13.12
C ALA A 41 36.66 3.40 12.65
N ILE A 42 35.50 3.93 13.06
CA ILE A 42 34.19 3.43 12.60
C ILE A 42 33.99 3.70 11.11
N VAL A 43 34.44 4.84 10.59
CA VAL A 43 34.36 5.15 9.15
C VAL A 43 35.29 4.24 8.34
N ILE A 44 36.50 3.94 8.82
CA ILE A 44 37.44 3.04 8.14
C ILE A 44 36.91 1.59 8.14
N VAL A 45 36.33 1.12 9.25
CA VAL A 45 35.71 -0.22 9.31
C VAL A 45 34.44 -0.29 8.46
N GLY A 46 33.68 0.82 8.34
CA GLY A 46 32.53 0.91 7.44
C GLY A 46 32.88 0.83 5.95
N MET A 47 34.06 1.31 5.55
CA MET A 47 34.54 1.20 4.16
C MET A 47 35.22 -0.14 3.86
N ALA A 48 35.75 -0.85 4.87
CA ALA A 48 36.33 -2.19 4.69
C ALA A 48 35.27 -3.32 4.63
N ALA A 49 34.00 -3.04 4.96
CA ALA A 49 32.88 -3.99 4.81
C ALA A 49 32.28 -4.02 3.38
N CYS A 50 32.80 -3.22 2.46
CA CYS A 50 32.42 -3.21 1.06
C CYS A 50 33.67 -3.36 0.17
N GLU A 51 34.35 -4.50 0.24
CA GLU A 51 35.20 -4.92 -0.88
C GLU A 51 35.13 -6.43 -1.14
N LYS A 52 34.81 -6.73 -2.40
CA LYS A 52 34.93 -7.99 -3.14
C LYS A 52 34.02 -9.16 -2.77
N ARG A 53 32.87 -9.21 -3.46
CA ARG A 53 32.55 -10.40 -4.26
C ARG A 53 33.19 -10.24 -5.62
N ASP A 54 34.21 -11.06 -5.88
CA ASP A 54 34.87 -11.15 -7.17
C ASP A 54 33.90 -11.59 -8.28
N ALA A 55 34.25 -11.11 -9.46
CA ALA A 55 33.50 -11.17 -10.70
C ALA A 55 33.21 -12.60 -11.20
N THR A 56 31.93 -12.87 -11.46
CA THR A 56 31.50 -13.72 -12.56
C THR A 56 30.26 -13.10 -13.17
N GLY A 57 30.39 -12.62 -14.41
CA GLY A 57 29.27 -12.15 -15.24
C GLY A 57 28.94 -10.67 -15.10
N ILE A 58 29.87 -9.79 -15.51
CA ILE A 58 29.43 -8.50 -16.06
C ILE A 58 28.66 -8.84 -17.34
N VAL A 59 27.33 -8.99 -17.22
CA VAL A 59 26.45 -8.83 -18.36
C VAL A 59 26.24 -7.32 -18.50
N THR A 60 27.08 -6.69 -19.30
CA THR A 60 26.78 -5.42 -19.95
C THR A 60 25.54 -5.62 -20.81
N ASN A 61 24.34 -5.50 -20.23
CA ASN A 61 23.08 -5.31 -20.98
C ASN A 61 22.31 -4.11 -20.46
N VAL A 62 23.04 -3.02 -20.19
CA VAL A 62 22.45 -1.66 -20.28
C VAL A 62 22.29 -1.27 -21.76
N ASP A 63 22.90 -2.02 -22.69
CA ASP A 63 22.90 -1.73 -24.13
C ASP A 63 21.73 -2.33 -24.92
N THR A 64 20.96 -3.26 -24.36
CA THR A 64 19.82 -3.87 -25.08
C THR A 64 18.55 -3.03 -25.06
N LEU A 65 18.42 -2.03 -24.18
CA LEU A 65 17.32 -1.06 -24.20
C LEU A 65 17.76 0.31 -24.74
N SER A 66 19.06 0.56 -24.89
CA SER A 66 19.60 1.85 -25.35
C SER A 66 19.49 2.04 -26.87
N LYS A 67 19.29 0.95 -27.64
CA LYS A 67 19.51 0.87 -29.09
C LYS A 67 18.25 0.89 -29.96
N TYR A 68 17.06 0.83 -29.38
CA TYR A 68 15.80 0.85 -30.11
C TYR A 68 14.77 1.69 -29.36
N SER A 69 13.93 2.42 -30.07
CA SER A 69 12.62 2.86 -29.54
C SER A 69 11.80 1.59 -29.39
N VAL A 70 11.95 0.90 -28.26
CA VAL A 70 11.36 -0.42 -28.07
C VAL A 70 9.91 -0.24 -27.66
N ASP A 71 9.00 -0.59 -28.56
CA ASP A 71 7.65 -1.04 -28.23
C ASP A 71 7.78 -2.38 -27.48
N VAL A 72 7.69 -2.36 -26.15
CA VAL A 72 7.72 -3.56 -25.31
C VAL A 72 6.30 -3.90 -24.88
N THR A 73 5.87 -5.15 -25.08
CA THR A 73 4.67 -5.66 -24.41
C THR A 73 5.07 -6.42 -23.16
N THR A 74 4.49 -6.08 -22.01
CA THR A 74 4.81 -6.73 -20.74
C THR A 74 4.33 -8.18 -20.73
N THR A 75 5.22 -9.12 -20.41
CA THR A 75 4.91 -10.55 -20.25
C THR A 75 4.68 -10.93 -18.79
N LYS A 76 5.05 -10.05 -17.86
CA LYS A 76 4.87 -10.16 -16.41
C LYS A 76 4.33 -8.83 -15.86
N PRO A 77 3.66 -8.84 -14.68
CA PRO A 77 3.30 -7.61 -13.99
C PRO A 77 4.54 -6.72 -13.83
N THR A 78 4.42 -5.44 -14.15
CA THR A 78 5.55 -4.51 -14.23
C THR A 78 5.31 -3.31 -13.32
N THR A 79 6.24 -3.03 -12.42
CA THR A 79 6.10 -1.92 -11.46
C THR A 79 6.55 -0.59 -12.09
N ILE A 80 5.89 0.51 -11.74
CA ILE A 80 6.31 1.89 -12.00
C ILE A 80 6.65 2.55 -10.66
N GLU A 81 7.93 2.85 -10.46
CA GLU A 81 8.47 3.48 -9.26
C GLU A 81 8.05 4.95 -9.16
N GLY A 82 7.74 5.41 -7.94
CA GLY A 82 7.21 6.74 -7.69
C GLY A 82 5.75 6.66 -7.24
N PRO A 83 4.79 6.35 -8.14
CA PRO A 83 3.42 6.11 -7.73
C PRO A 83 3.19 4.71 -7.14
N GLU A 84 4.18 3.80 -7.22
CA GLU A 84 4.07 2.40 -6.78
C GLU A 84 2.91 1.66 -7.46
N LEU A 85 2.81 1.81 -8.78
CA LEU A 85 1.76 1.18 -9.58
C LEU A 85 2.28 -0.07 -10.29
N VAL A 86 1.44 -1.10 -10.34
CA VAL A 86 1.71 -2.35 -11.06
C VAL A 86 0.86 -2.37 -12.33
N LEU A 87 1.54 -2.40 -13.47
CA LEU A 87 0.93 -2.57 -14.79
C LEU A 87 0.59 -4.04 -15.03
N PRO A 88 -0.59 -4.35 -15.60
CA PRO A 88 -0.98 -5.70 -15.95
C PRO A 88 -0.14 -6.25 -17.11
N VAL A 89 -0.13 -7.58 -17.23
CA VAL A 89 0.43 -8.29 -18.39
C VAL A 89 -0.29 -7.84 -19.66
N GLY A 90 0.46 -7.64 -20.75
CA GLY A 90 -0.07 -7.16 -22.02
C GLY A 90 -0.06 -5.63 -22.17
N SER A 91 0.44 -4.90 -21.17
CA SER A 91 0.65 -3.46 -21.29
C SER A 91 1.75 -3.17 -22.31
N ARG A 92 1.49 -2.23 -23.23
CA ARG A 92 2.47 -1.77 -24.21
C ARG A 92 3.20 -0.56 -23.66
N ILE A 93 4.52 -0.56 -23.77
CA ILE A 93 5.39 0.49 -23.23
C ILE A 93 6.30 0.96 -24.35
N GLN A 94 6.31 2.27 -24.59
CA GLN A 94 7.15 2.94 -25.56
C GLN A 94 8.08 3.89 -24.84
N VAL A 95 9.39 3.71 -24.99
CA VAL A 95 10.37 4.66 -24.44
C VAL A 95 10.51 5.83 -25.40
N ALA A 96 10.33 7.05 -24.90
CA ALA A 96 10.53 8.25 -25.69
C ALA A 96 11.97 8.35 -26.19
N LYS A 97 12.17 8.99 -27.36
CA LYS A 97 13.50 9.12 -27.99
C LYS A 97 14.53 9.82 -27.09
N ASP A 98 14.06 10.74 -26.25
CA ASP A 98 14.87 11.49 -25.29
C ASP A 98 15.20 10.70 -24.01
N LYS A 99 14.59 9.52 -23.84
CA LYS A 99 14.71 8.62 -22.68
C LYS A 99 14.25 9.23 -21.36
N TYR A 100 13.53 10.35 -21.38
CA TYR A 100 13.04 11.01 -20.15
C TYR A 100 11.63 10.59 -19.77
N SER A 101 10.93 9.92 -20.68
CA SER A 101 9.59 9.42 -20.45
C SER A 101 9.35 8.06 -21.10
N ILE A 102 8.32 7.39 -20.61
CA ILE A 102 7.70 6.24 -21.26
C ILE A 102 6.22 6.50 -21.43
N ASP A 103 5.70 6.08 -22.58
CA ASP A 103 4.28 6.05 -22.86
C ASP A 103 3.77 4.63 -22.63
N VAL A 104 2.66 4.51 -21.91
CA VAL A 104 2.09 3.22 -21.50
C VAL A 104 0.66 3.14 -22.01
N THR A 105 0.37 2.08 -22.76
CA THR A 105 -1.00 1.72 -23.16
C THR A 105 -1.40 0.43 -22.46
N LEU A 106 -2.51 0.45 -21.72
CA LEU A 106 -3.05 -0.73 -21.05
C LEU A 106 -3.71 -1.69 -22.04
N PRO A 107 -3.72 -3.00 -21.73
CA PRO A 107 -4.47 -3.98 -22.50
C PRO A 107 -5.99 -3.76 -22.37
N GLU A 108 -6.73 -4.41 -23.26
CA GLU A 108 -8.19 -4.39 -23.23
C GLU A 108 -8.74 -4.86 -21.87
N GLY A 109 -9.79 -4.21 -21.39
CA GLY A 109 -10.42 -4.52 -20.10
C GLY A 109 -9.75 -3.86 -18.89
N TYR A 110 -8.72 -3.04 -19.08
CA TYR A 110 -8.06 -2.26 -18.03
C TYR A 110 -8.15 -0.76 -18.28
N GLY A 111 -8.05 0.04 -17.22
CA GLY A 111 -8.02 1.49 -17.28
C GLY A 111 -7.19 2.11 -16.16
N PHE A 112 -6.49 3.19 -16.47
CA PHE A 112 -5.87 4.09 -15.52
C PHE A 112 -6.95 4.93 -14.85
N LEU A 113 -7.07 4.79 -13.53
CA LEU A 113 -7.81 5.73 -12.70
C LEU A 113 -6.96 6.99 -12.54
N PHE A 114 -7.50 8.15 -12.91
CA PHE A 114 -6.82 9.42 -12.73
C PHE A 114 -7.58 10.33 -11.76
N ARG A 115 -6.82 11.14 -11.03
CA ARG A 115 -7.35 12.22 -10.21
C ARG A 115 -7.48 13.45 -11.09
N ASP A 116 -8.70 13.93 -11.27
CA ASP A 116 -8.89 15.22 -11.89
C ASP A 116 -8.38 16.34 -10.98
N SER A 117 -7.82 17.38 -11.57
CA SER A 117 -7.37 18.59 -10.88
C SER A 117 -8.51 19.39 -10.25
N THR A 118 -9.77 19.05 -10.55
CA THR A 118 -10.93 19.67 -9.94
C THR A 118 -11.23 19.01 -8.58
N PRO A 119 -11.46 19.80 -7.50
CA PRO A 119 -11.56 19.28 -6.13
C PRO A 119 -12.81 18.43 -5.86
N ASN A 120 -13.67 18.20 -6.84
CA ASN A 120 -14.97 17.55 -6.64
C ASN A 120 -15.14 16.32 -7.53
N LEU A 121 -14.47 15.22 -7.19
CA LEU A 121 -14.74 13.89 -7.77
C LEU A 121 -16.24 13.51 -7.66
N ALA A 122 -16.94 14.04 -6.66
CA ALA A 122 -18.38 13.87 -6.48
C ALA A 122 -19.24 14.42 -7.64
N SER A 123 -18.67 15.28 -8.50
CA SER A 123 -19.34 15.78 -9.71
C SER A 123 -19.20 14.85 -10.92
N MET A 124 -18.31 13.84 -10.84
CA MET A 124 -18.10 12.88 -11.91
C MET A 124 -19.15 11.77 -11.84
N LYS A 125 -20.08 11.75 -12.81
CA LYS A 125 -21.10 10.69 -12.89
C LYS A 125 -20.54 9.32 -13.27
N THR A 126 -19.31 9.26 -13.79
CA THR A 126 -18.69 8.06 -14.35
C THR A 126 -17.26 7.91 -13.87
N LEU A 127 -16.74 6.68 -13.86
CA LEU A 127 -15.33 6.41 -13.58
C LEU A 127 -14.37 7.23 -14.47
N PRO A 128 -13.46 8.03 -13.88
CA PRO A 128 -12.46 8.78 -14.63
C PRO A 128 -11.33 7.85 -15.06
N VAL A 129 -11.50 7.20 -16.23
CA VAL A 129 -10.56 6.22 -16.76
C VAL A 129 -9.95 6.62 -18.10
N ARG A 130 -8.69 6.24 -18.31
CA ARG A 130 -7.97 6.32 -19.59
C ARG A 130 -7.22 5.02 -19.83
N THR A 131 -6.98 4.66 -21.08
CA THR A 131 -6.17 3.47 -21.42
C THR A 131 -4.71 3.81 -21.67
N PHE A 132 -4.36 5.10 -21.66
CA PHE A 132 -3.03 5.61 -21.96
C PHE A 132 -2.54 6.56 -20.86
N GLY A 133 -1.24 6.49 -20.55
CA GLY A 133 -0.56 7.38 -19.61
C GLY A 133 0.92 7.52 -19.93
N THR A 134 1.53 8.61 -19.50
CA THR A 134 2.95 8.92 -19.69
C THR A 134 3.63 9.04 -18.34
N TYR A 135 4.70 8.27 -18.15
CA TYR A 135 5.56 8.35 -16.96
C TYR A 135 6.82 9.13 -17.31
N THR A 136 7.13 10.13 -16.50
CA THR A 136 8.25 11.04 -16.75
C THR A 136 9.13 11.16 -15.51
N CYS A 137 10.44 11.17 -15.72
CA CYS A 137 11.43 11.41 -14.68
C CYS A 137 11.84 12.89 -14.64
N VAL A 138 11.77 13.50 -13.46
CA VAL A 138 12.06 14.91 -13.24
C VAL A 138 13.20 15.08 -12.24
N CYS A 139 14.12 15.99 -12.55
CA CYS A 139 15.20 16.40 -11.64
C CYS A 139 14.76 17.63 -10.83
N SER A 140 14.87 17.56 -9.50
CA SER A 140 14.55 18.71 -8.63
C SER A 140 15.67 19.76 -8.53
N GLY A 141 16.85 19.46 -9.06
CA GLY A 141 18.06 20.30 -8.98
C GLY A 141 18.47 20.90 -10.32
N LYS A 142 19.69 21.44 -10.39
CA LYS A 142 20.33 21.88 -11.63
C LYS A 142 21.04 20.70 -12.30
N GLY A 143 21.20 20.73 -13.63
CA GLY A 143 21.87 19.66 -14.39
C GLY A 143 20.97 19.12 -15.51
N SER A 144 21.37 17.99 -16.12
CA SER A 144 20.52 17.29 -17.10
C SER A 144 19.35 16.57 -16.42
N SER A 145 18.31 16.28 -17.21
CA SER A 145 17.12 15.55 -16.77
C SER A 145 17.41 14.09 -16.41
N CYS A 146 16.64 13.56 -15.46
CA CYS A 146 16.68 12.17 -15.05
C CYS A 146 16.11 11.29 -16.16
N GLN A 147 16.78 10.18 -16.47
CA GLN A 147 16.30 9.25 -17.50
C GLN A 147 15.43 8.15 -16.89
N VAL A 148 14.50 7.64 -17.67
CA VAL A 148 13.77 6.43 -17.32
C VAL A 148 14.69 5.22 -17.52
N LEU A 149 14.69 4.32 -16.55
CA LEU A 149 15.43 3.06 -16.61
C LEU A 149 14.48 1.91 -16.28
N TYR A 150 14.60 0.81 -17.03
CA TYR A 150 14.01 -0.47 -16.65
C TYR A 150 15.02 -1.27 -15.83
N GLN A 151 14.62 -1.71 -14.63
CA GLN A 151 15.42 -2.56 -13.76
C GLN A 151 14.73 -3.90 -13.58
N GLU A 152 15.29 -4.95 -14.20
CA GLU A 152 14.71 -6.29 -14.20
C GLU A 152 14.56 -6.88 -12.79
N GLN A 153 15.55 -6.64 -11.91
CA GLN A 153 15.54 -7.10 -10.52
C GLN A 153 14.44 -6.45 -9.68
N ALA A 154 14.12 -5.18 -9.95
CA ALA A 154 12.99 -4.49 -9.34
C ALA A 154 11.66 -4.80 -10.07
N GLY A 155 11.73 -5.51 -11.20
CA GLY A 155 10.58 -5.88 -12.02
C GLY A 155 9.86 -4.68 -12.63
N GLY A 156 10.55 -3.56 -12.87
CA GLY A 156 9.87 -2.30 -13.15
C GLY A 156 10.69 -1.18 -13.75
N PHE A 157 10.02 -0.07 -14.03
CA PHE A 157 10.60 1.19 -14.48
C PHE A 157 10.76 2.15 -13.30
N GLY A 158 11.86 2.90 -13.32
CA GLY A 158 12.15 3.94 -12.35
C GLY A 158 13.00 5.05 -12.94
N CYS A 159 13.44 5.96 -12.09
CA CYS A 159 14.24 7.11 -12.49
C CYS A 159 15.72 6.92 -12.18
N LEU A 160 16.56 6.97 -13.22
CA LEU A 160 18.00 6.91 -13.08
C LEU A 160 18.58 8.30 -12.81
N HIS A 161 19.26 8.40 -11.66
CA HIS A 161 20.03 9.56 -11.28
C HIS A 161 21.33 9.62 -12.09
N GLN A 162 21.41 10.54 -13.06
CA GLN A 162 22.62 10.80 -13.83
C GLN A 162 23.40 11.97 -13.23
N SER A 163 23.42 13.12 -13.90
CA SER A 163 24.08 14.35 -13.44
C SER A 163 23.12 15.35 -12.79
N CYS A 164 21.95 14.89 -12.36
CA CYS A 164 21.01 15.71 -11.61
C CYS A 164 21.62 16.06 -10.24
N SER A 165 21.80 17.35 -9.93
CA SER A 165 22.31 17.75 -8.60
C SER A 165 21.26 17.63 -7.47
N GLY A 166 20.01 17.30 -7.82
CA GLY A 166 18.88 17.16 -6.90
C GLY A 166 18.36 15.73 -6.82
N SER A 167 17.10 15.56 -6.40
CA SER A 167 16.43 14.26 -6.41
C SER A 167 15.79 13.99 -7.77
N CYS A 168 15.87 12.74 -8.23
CA CYS A 168 15.14 12.27 -9.40
C CYS A 168 13.83 11.63 -8.95
N THR A 169 12.71 12.18 -9.40
CA THR A 169 11.38 11.67 -9.06
C THR A 169 10.57 11.36 -10.30
N GLY A 170 9.83 10.26 -10.24
CA GLY A 170 8.91 9.85 -11.30
C GLY A 170 7.51 10.40 -11.05
N SER A 171 6.83 10.83 -12.12
CA SER A 171 5.42 11.19 -12.11
C SER A 171 4.69 10.47 -13.23
N PHE A 172 3.49 9.96 -12.95
CA PHE A 172 2.66 9.28 -13.94
C PHE A 172 1.37 10.05 -14.18
N VAL A 173 1.17 10.47 -15.43
CA VAL A 173 0.08 11.39 -15.81
C VAL A 173 -0.64 10.94 -17.07
N THR A 174 -1.84 11.44 -17.28
CA THR A 174 -2.54 11.32 -18.57
C THR A 174 -1.98 12.31 -19.60
N ILE A 175 -2.40 12.20 -20.86
CA ILE A 175 -2.08 13.20 -21.91
C ILE A 175 -2.58 14.62 -21.57
N GLN A 176 -3.56 14.74 -20.66
CA GLN A 176 -4.06 16.01 -20.14
C GLN A 176 -3.37 16.43 -18.84
N PHE A 177 -2.22 15.82 -18.50
CA PHE A 177 -1.44 16.09 -17.28
C PHE A 177 -2.20 15.82 -15.97
N GLN A 178 -3.23 14.97 -15.99
CA GLN A 178 -3.93 14.54 -14.78
C GLN A 178 -3.17 13.41 -14.11
N GLN A 179 -3.08 13.42 -12.78
CA GLN A 179 -2.30 12.43 -12.04
C GLN A 179 -2.96 11.04 -12.14
N ILE A 180 -2.22 10.04 -12.61
CA ILE A 180 -2.66 8.64 -12.56
C ILE A 180 -2.46 8.12 -11.13
N VAL A 181 -3.52 7.58 -10.56
CA VAL A 181 -3.56 7.10 -9.17
C VAL A 181 -3.91 5.62 -9.06
N GLY A 182 -4.15 4.96 -10.19
CA GLY A 182 -4.48 3.55 -10.17
C GLY A 182 -4.58 2.89 -11.53
N VAL A 183 -4.58 1.57 -11.52
CA VAL A 183 -4.95 0.69 -12.63
C VAL A 183 -6.08 -0.22 -12.15
N ILE A 184 -7.22 -0.16 -12.83
CA ILE A 184 -8.43 -0.92 -12.49
C ILE A 184 -8.87 -1.80 -13.66
N LYS A 185 -9.66 -2.84 -13.36
CA LYS A 185 -10.15 -3.82 -14.34
C LYS A 185 -11.59 -3.51 -14.75
N LEU A 186 -11.76 -2.86 -15.89
CA LEU A 186 -13.03 -2.36 -16.40
C LEU A 186 -14.05 -3.43 -16.75
N ASN A 187 -13.63 -4.68 -16.94
CA ASN A 187 -14.55 -5.78 -17.24
C ASN A 187 -15.29 -6.29 -15.99
N ASP A 188 -14.76 -6.01 -14.79
CA ASP A 188 -15.34 -6.45 -13.52
C ASP A 188 -16.31 -5.39 -12.98
N LYS A 189 -17.33 -5.04 -13.78
CA LYS A 189 -18.25 -3.92 -13.51
C LYS A 189 -19.27 -4.19 -12.42
N GLU A 190 -19.57 -5.45 -12.15
CA GLU A 190 -20.52 -5.83 -11.10
C GLU A 190 -19.80 -6.15 -9.81
N ILE A 191 -20.53 -5.99 -8.69
CA ILE A 191 -20.01 -6.45 -7.41
C ILE A 191 -20.00 -7.98 -7.43
N ILE A 192 -18.79 -8.53 -7.38
CA ILE A 192 -18.58 -9.96 -7.28
C ILE A 192 -18.26 -10.25 -5.82
N ILE A 193 -18.90 -11.27 -5.25
CA ILE A 193 -18.52 -11.85 -3.96
C ILE A 193 -17.85 -13.18 -4.30
N PRO A 194 -16.51 -13.22 -4.39
CA PRO A 194 -15.84 -14.39 -4.93
C PRO A 194 -15.97 -15.57 -3.96
N LYS A 195 -16.28 -16.73 -4.50
CA LYS A 195 -15.83 -18.00 -3.93
C LYS A 195 -14.94 -18.70 -4.96
N ASN A 196 -13.65 -18.79 -4.65
CA ASN A 196 -12.64 -19.51 -5.45
C ASN A 196 -12.41 -18.99 -6.88
N LEU A 197 -12.78 -17.76 -7.20
CA LEU A 197 -12.44 -17.17 -8.50
C LEU A 197 -11.01 -16.64 -8.50
N PRO A 198 -10.17 -16.97 -9.51
CA PRO A 198 -8.87 -16.34 -9.66
C PRO A 198 -9.06 -14.84 -9.83
N PHE A 199 -8.40 -14.08 -8.95
CA PHE A 199 -8.53 -12.64 -8.85
C PHE A 199 -7.25 -11.96 -9.31
N THR A 200 -7.40 -10.95 -10.17
CA THR A 200 -6.31 -10.05 -10.51
C THR A 200 -6.58 -8.71 -9.82
N PRO A 201 -5.81 -8.34 -8.78
CA PRO A 201 -6.02 -7.10 -8.07
C PRO A 201 -5.81 -5.88 -8.95
N ALA A 202 -6.65 -4.88 -8.76
CA ALA A 202 -6.36 -3.51 -9.15
C ALA A 202 -5.11 -3.02 -8.41
N SER A 203 -4.34 -2.17 -9.06
CA SER A 203 -3.19 -1.50 -8.45
C SER A 203 -3.58 -0.06 -8.15
N LEU A 204 -3.75 0.31 -6.88
CA LEU A 204 -4.13 1.66 -6.47
C LEU A 204 -3.05 2.26 -5.58
N THR A 205 -2.70 3.53 -5.78
CA THR A 205 -1.74 4.23 -4.91
C THR A 205 -2.33 4.44 -3.51
N GLN A 206 -1.46 4.78 -2.55
CA GLN A 206 -1.90 5.16 -1.21
C GLN A 206 -2.84 6.38 -1.28
N GLY A 207 -4.06 6.22 -0.76
CA GLY A 207 -5.11 7.24 -0.80
C GLY A 207 -6.03 7.18 -2.03
N ALA A 208 -5.65 6.48 -3.10
CA ALA A 208 -6.52 6.28 -4.26
C ALA A 208 -7.73 5.37 -3.96
N LYS A 209 -7.59 4.43 -3.02
CA LYS A 209 -8.72 3.60 -2.54
C LYS A 209 -9.87 4.46 -2.00
N ARG A 210 -9.57 5.49 -1.20
CA ARG A 210 -10.61 6.39 -0.68
C ARG A 210 -11.32 7.11 -1.82
N LEU A 211 -10.54 7.68 -2.74
CA LEU A 211 -11.08 8.37 -3.92
C LEU A 211 -11.96 7.46 -4.78
N PHE A 212 -11.58 6.19 -4.93
CA PHE A 212 -12.36 5.21 -5.66
C PHE A 212 -13.76 5.00 -5.05
N PHE A 213 -13.88 4.93 -3.72
CA PHE A 213 -15.17 4.80 -3.04
C PHE A 213 -15.97 6.11 -2.97
N ASP A 214 -15.36 7.25 -3.31
CA ASP A 214 -16.04 8.53 -3.41
C ASP A 214 -16.71 8.73 -4.80
N ILE A 215 -16.51 7.79 -5.75
CA ILE A 215 -17.09 7.86 -7.10
C ILE A 215 -18.58 7.46 -7.06
N PRO A 216 -19.51 8.31 -7.55
CA PRO A 216 -20.95 8.03 -7.54
C PRO A 216 -21.35 6.66 -8.12
N GLU A 217 -20.80 6.30 -9.27
CA GLU A 217 -21.06 4.99 -9.92
C GLU A 217 -20.70 3.80 -9.01
N VAL A 218 -19.57 3.91 -8.29
CA VAL A 218 -19.12 2.89 -7.34
C VAL A 218 -20.06 2.86 -6.12
N GLN A 219 -20.46 4.02 -5.62
CA GLN A 219 -21.39 4.14 -4.50
C GLN A 219 -22.77 3.56 -4.81
N GLU A 220 -23.30 3.82 -6.01
CA GLU A 220 -24.59 3.28 -6.46
C GLU A 220 -24.58 1.76 -6.49
N LYS A 221 -23.52 1.15 -7.04
CA LYS A 221 -23.40 -0.31 -7.08
C LYS A 221 -23.29 -0.92 -5.69
N ILE A 222 -22.54 -0.29 -4.79
CA ILE A 222 -22.42 -0.77 -3.41
C ILE A 222 -23.74 -0.60 -2.65
N ALA A 223 -24.46 0.52 -2.85
CA ALA A 223 -25.79 0.72 -2.27
C ALA A 223 -26.76 -0.34 -2.77
N ALA A 224 -26.79 -0.63 -4.08
CA ALA A 224 -27.63 -1.69 -4.64
C ALA A 224 -27.30 -3.06 -4.02
N GLN A 225 -26.03 -3.37 -3.79
CA GLN A 225 -25.63 -4.60 -3.12
C GLN A 225 -26.11 -4.66 -1.66
N TYR A 226 -26.03 -3.55 -0.93
CA TYR A 226 -26.58 -3.45 0.42
C TYR A 226 -28.10 -3.63 0.44
N GLU A 227 -28.83 -3.02 -0.50
CA GLU A 227 -30.28 -3.19 -0.64
C GLU A 227 -30.65 -4.66 -0.88
N LEU A 228 -29.88 -5.38 -1.69
CA LEU A 228 -30.07 -6.81 -1.91
C LEU A 228 -29.79 -7.63 -0.65
N MET A 229 -28.67 -7.37 0.04
CA MET A 229 -28.28 -8.10 1.25
C MET A 229 -29.28 -7.94 2.39
N TYR A 230 -29.88 -6.76 2.51
CA TYR A 230 -30.82 -6.42 3.59
C TYR A 230 -32.29 -6.38 3.14
N ARG A 231 -32.63 -6.95 1.98
CA ARG A 231 -34.00 -6.90 1.43
C ARG A 231 -35.06 -7.46 2.38
N PHE A 232 -34.70 -8.46 3.18
CA PHE A 232 -35.62 -9.19 4.07
C PHE A 232 -35.24 -9.14 5.55
N VAL A 233 -34.25 -8.31 5.91
CA VAL A 233 -33.76 -8.17 7.27
C VAL A 233 -33.59 -6.70 7.63
N PRO A 234 -33.82 -6.29 8.89
CA PRO A 234 -33.64 -4.90 9.29
C PRO A 234 -32.22 -4.40 8.99
N LYS A 235 -32.12 -3.21 8.39
CA LYS A 235 -30.84 -2.54 8.13
C LYS A 235 -30.31 -1.96 9.43
N PRO A 236 -29.04 -2.21 9.79
CA PRO A 236 -28.42 -1.52 10.92
C PRO A 236 -28.13 -0.06 10.59
N ASP A 237 -27.94 0.75 11.62
CA ASP A 237 -27.25 2.02 11.45
C ASP A 237 -25.74 1.77 11.31
N PHE A 238 -25.27 1.60 10.07
CA PHE A 238 -23.86 1.34 9.77
C PHE A 238 -22.91 2.45 10.23
N ARG A 239 -23.41 3.65 10.56
CA ARG A 239 -22.59 4.74 11.11
C ARG A 239 -22.16 4.46 12.55
N SER A 240 -23.02 3.80 13.31
CA SER A 240 -22.79 3.44 14.72
C SER A 240 -21.90 2.21 14.90
N VAL A 241 -21.71 1.40 13.85
CA VAL A 241 -20.93 0.17 13.90
C VAL A 241 -19.43 0.48 13.80
N ASP A 242 -18.73 0.28 14.91
CA ASP A 242 -17.27 0.24 14.97
C ASP A 242 -16.78 -1.21 15.02
N PRO A 243 -16.26 -1.75 13.91
CA PRO A 243 -15.81 -3.14 13.87
C PRO A 243 -14.50 -3.38 14.62
N GLU A 244 -13.76 -2.33 15.00
CA GLU A 244 -12.51 -2.51 15.75
C GLU A 244 -12.78 -2.70 17.25
N HIS A 245 -13.91 -2.18 17.74
CA HIS A 245 -14.21 -2.07 19.17
C HIS A 245 -15.49 -2.80 19.61
N GLN A 246 -16.34 -3.26 18.67
CA GLN A 246 -17.60 -3.93 19.00
C GLN A 246 -17.63 -5.38 18.49
N SER A 247 -18.12 -6.30 19.33
CA SER A 247 -18.36 -7.68 18.93
C SER A 247 -19.43 -7.72 17.83
N LEU A 248 -19.08 -8.25 16.67
CA LEU A 248 -19.96 -8.38 15.49
C LEU A 248 -21.04 -9.47 15.66
N LYS A 249 -21.63 -9.64 16.86
CA LYS A 249 -22.57 -10.76 17.12
C LYS A 249 -23.70 -10.85 16.08
N ASP A 250 -24.13 -9.69 15.58
CA ASP A 250 -25.27 -9.57 14.67
C ASP A 250 -24.86 -9.40 13.21
N TYR A 251 -23.55 -9.36 12.91
CA TYR A 251 -23.05 -9.06 11.56
C TYR A 251 -21.84 -9.90 11.17
N VAL A 252 -21.59 -9.99 9.87
CA VAL A 252 -20.35 -10.55 9.32
C VAL A 252 -19.75 -9.61 8.30
N PHE A 253 -18.44 -9.66 8.13
CA PHE A 253 -17.85 -9.07 6.94
C PHE A 253 -18.02 -10.00 5.75
N VAL A 254 -18.51 -9.47 4.66
CA VAL A 254 -18.63 -10.14 3.37
C VAL A 254 -17.61 -9.53 2.45
N ARG A 255 -16.66 -10.33 1.95
CA ARG A 255 -15.70 -9.84 0.95
C ARG A 255 -16.42 -9.56 -0.36
N ALA A 256 -16.14 -8.42 -0.96
CA ALA A 256 -16.67 -8.01 -2.24
C ALA A 256 -15.55 -7.43 -3.10
N GLN A 257 -15.77 -7.40 -4.40
CA GLN A 257 -14.89 -6.72 -5.34
C GLN A 257 -15.67 -6.03 -6.44
N ILE A 258 -15.12 -4.94 -6.95
CA ILE A 258 -15.58 -4.26 -8.17
C ILE A 258 -14.38 -3.60 -8.83
N TYR A 259 -14.29 -3.67 -10.15
CA TYR A 259 -13.18 -3.14 -10.94
C TYR A 259 -11.80 -3.69 -10.54
N GLY A 260 -11.74 -4.90 -9.97
CA GLY A 260 -10.53 -5.47 -9.39
C GLY A 260 -10.14 -4.89 -8.02
N VAL A 261 -10.90 -3.95 -7.46
CA VAL A 261 -10.68 -3.39 -6.13
C VAL A 261 -11.40 -4.23 -5.09
N ASP A 262 -10.67 -4.68 -4.08
CA ASP A 262 -11.17 -5.50 -2.97
C ASP A 262 -11.65 -4.64 -1.79
N PHE A 263 -12.81 -5.01 -1.23
CA PHE A 263 -13.37 -4.37 -0.04
C PHE A 263 -14.31 -5.34 0.71
N TYR A 264 -14.84 -4.87 1.83
CA TYR A 264 -15.73 -5.63 2.69
C TYR A 264 -17.00 -4.84 2.97
N LEU A 265 -18.10 -5.57 2.92
CA LEU A 265 -19.44 -5.11 3.29
C LEU A 265 -19.82 -5.71 4.63
N LEU A 266 -20.63 -5.00 5.40
CA LEU A 266 -21.21 -5.54 6.63
C LEU A 266 -22.51 -6.26 6.28
N GLY A 267 -22.52 -7.59 6.34
CA GLY A 267 -23.70 -8.42 6.09
C GLY A 267 -24.39 -8.91 7.36
N PRO A 268 -25.63 -9.41 7.24
CA PRO A 268 -26.35 -10.04 8.35
C PRO A 268 -25.61 -11.28 8.87
N ALA A 269 -25.71 -11.57 10.18
CA ALA A 269 -25.08 -12.73 10.80
C ALA A 269 -25.41 -14.07 10.12
N GLU A 270 -26.60 -14.19 9.50
CA GLU A 270 -27.05 -15.40 8.79
C GLU A 270 -26.12 -15.79 7.64
N PHE A 271 -25.39 -14.83 7.07
CA PHE A 271 -24.42 -15.09 5.99
C PHE A 271 -23.26 -15.96 6.49
N SER A 272 -22.97 -15.97 7.81
CA SER A 272 -22.01 -16.92 8.43
C SER A 272 -22.37 -18.39 8.18
N LYS A 273 -23.66 -18.70 7.98
CA LYS A 273 -24.16 -20.05 7.68
C LYS A 273 -24.07 -20.39 6.19
N ARG A 274 -23.79 -19.39 5.35
CA ARG A 274 -23.76 -19.48 3.88
C ARG A 274 -22.34 -19.32 3.31
N THR A 275 -21.37 -19.97 3.96
CA THR A 275 -19.99 -20.08 3.45
C THR A 275 -19.91 -20.88 2.15
N ASP A 276 -21.01 -21.55 1.76
CA ASP A 276 -21.20 -22.16 0.45
C ASP A 276 -21.20 -21.12 -0.67
N LEU A 277 -21.74 -19.92 -0.41
CA LEU A 277 -21.91 -18.84 -1.38
C LEU A 277 -20.98 -17.65 -1.16
N PHE A 278 -20.62 -17.36 0.10
CA PHE A 278 -19.95 -16.12 0.46
C PHE A 278 -18.65 -16.38 1.22
N GLU A 279 -17.63 -15.58 0.93
CA GLU A 279 -16.45 -15.49 1.78
C GLU A 279 -16.76 -14.52 2.94
N VAL A 280 -17.03 -15.08 4.13
CA VAL A 280 -17.56 -14.36 5.30
C VAL A 280 -16.64 -14.46 6.53
N TYR A 281 -16.64 -13.41 7.34
CA TYR A 281 -15.78 -13.29 8.54
C TYR A 281 -16.55 -12.82 9.76
N THR A 282 -16.35 -13.51 10.89
CA THR A 282 -17.18 -13.37 12.10
C THR A 282 -16.48 -12.74 13.31
N THR A 283 -15.14 -12.67 13.34
CA THR A 283 -14.40 -12.36 14.59
C THR A 283 -13.64 -11.04 14.55
N LYS A 284 -12.78 -10.83 13.55
CA LYS A 284 -12.08 -9.55 13.35
C LYS A 284 -11.44 -9.52 11.97
N ALA A 285 -11.66 -8.44 11.25
CA ALA A 285 -10.96 -8.16 10.02
C ALA A 285 -9.61 -7.50 10.38
N SER A 286 -8.47 -8.15 10.08
CA SER A 286 -7.14 -7.56 10.24
C SER A 286 -6.42 -7.47 8.90
N CYS A 287 -6.00 -6.27 8.53
CA CYS A 287 -5.13 -6.05 7.37
C CYS A 287 -3.72 -6.50 7.72
N LYS A 288 -3.18 -7.43 6.93
CA LYS A 288 -1.78 -7.83 7.04
C LYS A 288 -1.10 -7.67 5.70
N CYS A 289 0.17 -7.31 5.80
CA CYS A 289 1.01 -7.19 4.64
C CYS A 289 1.45 -8.61 4.32
N GLY A 290 1.58 -8.97 3.05
CA GLY A 290 1.97 -10.33 2.64
C GLY A 290 3.40 -10.67 3.07
N ALA A 291 4.22 -11.19 2.15
CA ALA A 291 5.63 -11.46 2.43
C ALA A 291 6.51 -10.18 2.55
N ALA A 292 5.92 -8.98 2.46
CA ALA A 292 6.63 -7.71 2.42
C ALA A 292 6.65 -7.00 3.78
N SER A 293 7.76 -6.30 4.07
CA SER A 293 7.90 -5.38 5.21
C SER A 293 7.01 -4.15 5.01
N GLY A 294 6.14 -3.84 5.99
CA GLY A 294 5.28 -2.66 5.96
C GLY A 294 4.21 -2.69 7.04
N ALA A 295 3.55 -1.55 7.25
CA ALA A 295 2.36 -1.46 8.09
C ALA A 295 1.13 -1.34 7.19
N CYS A 296 0.11 -2.13 7.47
CA CYS A 296 -1.20 -1.94 6.85
C CYS A 296 -2.31 -1.88 7.89
N SER A 297 -3.22 -0.97 7.62
CA SER A 297 -4.33 -0.58 8.48
C SER A 297 -5.65 -0.78 7.76
N MET A 298 -6.68 -1.00 8.55
CA MET A 298 -8.04 -1.01 8.03
C MET A 298 -8.50 0.44 7.86
N GLY A 299 -8.88 0.78 6.64
CA GLY A 299 -9.62 1.99 6.34
C GLY A 299 -11.11 1.70 6.31
N SER A 300 -11.91 2.75 6.48
CA SER A 300 -13.33 2.71 6.14
C SER A 300 -13.72 3.93 5.31
N GLY A 301 -14.71 3.74 4.45
CA GLY A 301 -15.39 4.81 3.71
C GLY A 301 -16.87 4.75 4.01
N GLY A 302 -17.53 5.89 4.13
CA GLY A 302 -18.97 5.96 4.39
C GLY A 302 -19.66 6.89 3.41
N PHE A 303 -20.80 6.48 2.88
CA PHE A 303 -21.63 7.29 1.99
C PHE A 303 -23.09 6.86 2.09
N LEU A 304 -24.02 7.81 2.06
CA LEU A 304 -25.47 7.55 2.09
C LEU A 304 -25.95 6.63 3.25
N GLY A 305 -25.22 6.60 4.37
CA GLY A 305 -25.53 5.70 5.48
C GLY A 305 -24.97 4.28 5.34
N TRP A 306 -24.32 3.96 4.23
CA TRP A 306 -23.54 2.74 4.02
C TRP A 306 -22.10 2.93 4.45
N LYS A 307 -21.45 1.81 4.79
CA LYS A 307 -20.04 1.79 5.17
C LYS A 307 -19.32 0.69 4.41
N VAL A 308 -18.13 0.96 3.94
CA VAL A 308 -17.24 -0.03 3.31
C VAL A 308 -15.94 -0.06 4.07
N TYR A 309 -15.33 -1.24 4.10
CA TYR A 309 -14.06 -1.44 4.78
C TYR A 309 -13.05 -1.94 3.76
N TYR A 310 -11.83 -1.43 3.82
CA TYR A 310 -10.77 -1.80 2.88
C TYR A 310 -9.43 -1.77 3.59
N CYS A 311 -8.48 -2.55 3.10
CA CYS A 311 -7.10 -2.47 3.58
C CYS A 311 -6.32 -1.40 2.85
N SER A 312 -5.59 -0.59 3.60
CA SER A 312 -4.65 0.42 3.11
C SER A 312 -3.30 0.29 3.81
N GLY A 313 -2.20 0.53 3.10
CA GLY A 313 -0.86 0.52 3.69
C GLY A 313 0.22 0.54 2.62
N GLY A 314 1.47 0.78 3.03
CA GLY A 314 2.64 0.88 2.14
C GLY A 314 3.18 -0.49 1.69
N CYS A 315 2.30 -1.46 1.46
CA CYS A 315 2.66 -2.79 1.02
C CYS A 315 1.89 -3.16 -0.25
N ASN A 316 2.57 -3.74 -1.23
CA ASN A 316 1.90 -4.32 -2.39
C ASN A 316 1.15 -5.57 -1.94
N GLY A 317 -0.18 -5.53 -2.01
CA GLY A 317 -1.03 -6.65 -1.63
C GLY A 317 -1.41 -6.69 -0.15
N CYS A 318 -1.66 -5.53 0.46
CA CYS A 318 -2.25 -5.48 1.80
C CYS A 318 -3.64 -6.12 1.76
N GLN A 319 -3.70 -7.38 2.17
CA GLN A 319 -4.89 -8.21 2.16
C GLN A 319 -5.34 -8.48 3.60
N LEU A 320 -6.65 -8.61 3.79
CA LEU A 320 -7.17 -9.04 5.08
C LEU A 320 -6.84 -10.51 5.29
N THR A 321 -6.15 -10.83 6.38
CA THR A 321 -5.90 -12.24 6.73
C THR A 321 -7.03 -12.77 7.60
N ILE A 322 -7.54 -13.92 7.21
CA ILE A 322 -8.60 -14.67 7.88
C ILE A 322 -8.01 -15.36 9.10
N THR A 323 -8.35 -14.92 10.30
CA THR A 323 -8.29 -15.85 11.44
C THR A 323 -9.55 -16.70 11.33
N LYS A 324 -9.46 -17.88 10.70
CA LYS A 324 -10.58 -18.83 10.75
C LYS A 324 -10.84 -19.05 12.24
N SER A 325 -12.00 -18.65 12.74
CA SER A 325 -12.45 -19.16 14.02
C SER A 325 -12.41 -20.67 13.89
N ALA A 326 -11.70 -21.34 14.80
CA ALA A 326 -11.81 -22.78 14.91
C ALA A 326 -13.31 -23.10 14.97
N PRO A 327 -13.81 -24.09 14.20
CA PRO A 327 -15.19 -24.50 14.35
C PRO A 327 -15.42 -24.78 15.83
N PRO A 328 -16.52 -24.30 16.44
CA PRO A 328 -16.79 -24.60 17.83
C PRO A 328 -16.74 -26.11 17.98
N SER A 329 -15.85 -26.60 18.86
CA SER A 329 -15.81 -27.98 19.27
C SER A 329 -17.14 -28.27 19.95
N ILE A 330 -18.15 -28.70 19.19
CA ILE A 330 -19.37 -29.24 19.76
C ILE A 330 -18.95 -30.59 20.35
N HIS A 331 -18.58 -30.58 21.63
CA HIS A 331 -18.65 -31.78 22.44
C HIS A 331 -20.13 -32.13 22.55
N LEU A 332 -20.62 -32.94 21.60
CA LEU A 332 -21.82 -33.72 21.83
C LEU A 332 -21.53 -34.60 23.05
N PRO A 333 -22.31 -34.50 24.14
CA PRO A 333 -22.22 -35.48 25.21
C PRO A 333 -22.46 -36.86 24.57
N ASP A 334 -21.53 -37.77 24.82
CA ASP A 334 -21.61 -39.16 24.39
C ASP A 334 -22.77 -39.83 25.13
N ASN A 335 -23.99 -39.66 24.61
CA ASN A 335 -25.19 -40.34 25.08
C ASN A 335 -25.29 -41.73 24.45
N SER A 336 -24.17 -42.47 24.43
CA SER A 336 -24.17 -43.92 24.24
C SER A 336 -24.77 -44.59 25.48
N LEU A 337 -26.08 -44.43 25.65
CA LEU A 337 -26.87 -45.33 26.48
C LEU A 337 -26.76 -46.74 25.85
N PRO A 338 -26.33 -47.76 26.61
CA PRO A 338 -26.32 -49.12 26.10
C PRO A 338 -27.76 -49.54 25.82
N LEU A 339 -28.05 -49.81 24.55
CA LEU A 339 -29.27 -50.50 24.13
C LEU A 339 -29.30 -51.86 24.83
N LYS A 340 -30.08 -51.94 25.91
CA LYS A 340 -30.43 -53.19 26.57
C LYS A 340 -31.29 -53.99 25.57
N PRO A 341 -30.90 -55.19 25.14
CA PRO A 341 -31.70 -55.96 24.20
C PRO A 341 -33.04 -56.30 24.86
N ALA A 342 -34.13 -55.89 24.21
CA ALA A 342 -35.47 -56.29 24.58
C ALA A 342 -35.59 -57.81 24.40
N ARG A 343 -35.94 -58.52 25.49
CA ARG A 343 -36.33 -59.93 25.41
C ARG A 343 -37.60 -60.03 24.58
N ALA A 344 -37.53 -60.77 23.48
CA ALA A 344 -38.69 -61.23 22.74
C ALA A 344 -39.31 -62.42 23.49
N ASP A 345 -40.25 -62.14 24.38
CA ASP A 345 -41.16 -63.17 24.89
C ASP A 345 -42.37 -63.25 23.93
N LEU A 346 -42.28 -64.20 23.00
CA LEU A 346 -43.41 -64.66 22.19
C LEU A 346 -44.32 -65.54 23.07
N PRO A 347 -45.63 -65.25 23.16
CA PRO A 347 -46.56 -66.16 23.83
C PRO A 347 -46.73 -67.44 22.99
N ARG A 348 -46.49 -68.59 23.63
CA ARG A 348 -46.91 -69.91 23.15
C ARG A 348 -48.39 -70.10 23.51
N ASN A 349 -49.19 -70.47 22.51
CA ASN A 349 -50.58 -70.96 22.57
C ASN A 349 -51.59 -69.87 22.99
N PHE A 350 -52.62 -69.51 22.22
CA PHE A 350 -53.54 -70.25 21.36
C PHE A 350 -54.03 -69.35 20.22
#